data_AF-A0A915LTE0-F1
#
_entry.id   AF-A0A915LTE0-F1
#
_cell.length_a   1.000
_cell.length_b   1.000
_cell.length_c   1.000
_cell.angle_alpha   90.00
_cell.angle_beta   90.00
_cell.angle_gamma   90.00
#
_symmetry.space_group_name_H-M   'P 1'
#
loop_
_entity.id
_entity.type
_entity.pdbx_description
1 polymer ?
#
loop_
_entity_poly.entity_id
_entity_poly.type
_entity_poly.pdbx_seq_one_letter_code
_entity_poly.pdbx_strand_id
1 'polypeptide(L)'
;DDPEIPPFHYGTHYSNAAFVLNWLFRLEPFTTFYLQLNDGKIFENVNSNRLFHSIEETWEHCLTDTHDVKELIPELFYLTEMFLFNENNCCEEKNLGIREDGNKIGNVILPKWANGKAEEFVKIHRKALESDLAQVRQVIYGHGDVVTCLARSETTLFADSYIASGSADCTVVLWHFSQNTGTIAGEFNSVGELPVPRAILTGHEAVITAITVSAEHGLVISGAK
;
A
#
# COMPACT_ATOMS: atom_id res chain seq x y z
N ASP A 1 12.63 -25.83 8.14
CA ASP A 1 11.42 -26.23 7.40
C ASP A 1 10.47 -26.91 8.35
N ASP A 2 9.49 -26.16 8.82
CA ASP A 2 8.41 -26.66 9.64
C ASP A 2 7.36 -27.29 8.71
N PRO A 3 7.09 -28.60 8.81
CA PRO A 3 6.14 -29.28 7.93
C PRO A 3 4.69 -28.80 8.10
N GLU A 4 4.38 -28.00 9.14
CA GLU A 4 3.06 -27.38 9.32
C GLU A 4 2.89 -26.07 8.54
N ILE A 5 3.98 -25.40 8.13
CA ILE A 5 3.92 -24.10 7.47
C ILE A 5 3.90 -24.30 5.95
N PRO A 6 2.82 -23.92 5.26
CA PRO A 6 2.76 -23.99 3.79
C PRO A 6 3.88 -23.16 3.14
N PRO A 7 4.33 -23.53 1.94
CA PRO A 7 5.30 -22.72 1.19
C PRO A 7 4.77 -21.30 0.94
N PHE A 8 5.61 -20.28 1.16
CA PHE A 8 5.29 -18.88 0.88
C PHE A 8 6.49 -18.17 0.24
N HIS A 9 6.22 -17.13 -0.58
CA HIS A 9 7.27 -16.36 -1.24
C HIS A 9 7.84 -15.24 -0.36
N TYR A 10 6.97 -14.54 0.39
CA TYR A 10 7.35 -13.41 1.21
C TYR A 10 6.78 -13.58 2.62
N GLY A 11 7.64 -13.45 3.63
CA GLY A 11 7.21 -13.48 5.04
C GLY A 11 6.61 -12.15 5.52
N THR A 12 6.57 -11.14 4.64
CA THR A 12 6.07 -9.80 4.95
C THR A 12 5.08 -9.37 3.87
N HIS A 13 4.12 -8.52 4.25
CA HIS A 13 3.07 -8.05 3.37
C HIS A 13 3.37 -6.62 2.89
N TYR A 14 3.08 -6.34 1.62
CA TYR A 14 3.39 -5.06 0.95
C TYR A 14 2.75 -3.83 1.60
N SER A 15 1.63 -4.04 2.31
CA SER A 15 0.95 -3.02 3.11
C SER A 15 0.77 -3.53 4.52
N ASN A 16 1.37 -2.82 5.49
CA ASN A 16 1.21 -3.08 6.91
C ASN A 16 1.42 -1.77 7.70
N ALA A 17 0.97 -1.76 8.96
CA ALA A 17 1.04 -0.58 9.81
C ALA A 17 2.48 -0.10 10.06
N ALA A 18 3.44 -1.02 10.19
CA ALA A 18 4.83 -0.65 10.42
C ALA A 18 5.43 0.11 9.22
N PHE A 19 5.10 -0.27 7.99
CA PHE A 19 5.53 0.44 6.78
C PHE A 19 4.89 1.82 6.68
N VAL A 20 3.58 1.95 6.94
CA VAL A 20 2.90 3.27 6.93
C VAL A 20 3.53 4.20 7.98
N LEU A 21 3.78 3.69 9.19
CA LEU A 21 4.44 4.46 10.24
C LEU A 21 5.87 4.84 9.85
N ASN A 22 6.63 3.95 9.22
CA ASN A 22 7.98 4.25 8.74
C ASN A 22 8.00 5.27 7.58
N TRP A 23 6.98 5.28 6.70
CA TRP A 23 6.85 6.32 5.68
C TRP A 23 6.56 7.70 6.30
N LEU A 24 5.70 7.73 7.32
CA LEU A 24 5.13 8.96 7.87
C LEU A 24 5.75 9.42 9.20
N PHE A 25 6.80 8.77 9.70
CA PHE A 25 7.36 9.03 11.04
C PHE A 25 7.85 10.48 11.29
N ARG A 26 7.90 11.34 10.27
CA ARG A 26 8.21 12.78 10.41
C ARG A 26 6.98 13.62 10.78
N LEU A 27 5.80 13.02 10.81
CA LEU A 27 4.52 13.69 11.06
C LEU A 27 3.87 13.12 12.30
N GLU A 28 3.36 13.98 13.17
CA GLU A 28 2.46 13.54 14.24
C GLU A 28 1.06 13.22 13.67
N PRO A 29 0.34 12.23 14.24
CA PRO A 29 0.71 11.40 15.39
C PRO A 29 1.57 10.16 15.05
N PHE A 30 1.99 10.00 13.80
CA PHE A 30 2.71 8.81 13.33
C PHE A 30 4.08 8.67 13.99
N THR A 31 4.78 9.78 14.28
CA THR A 31 6.00 9.78 15.08
C THR A 31 5.77 9.11 16.44
N THR A 32 4.75 9.56 17.17
CA THR A 32 4.39 9.01 18.48
C THR A 32 4.08 7.50 18.40
N PHE A 33 3.28 7.08 17.41
CA PHE A 33 2.95 5.67 17.25
C PHE A 33 4.15 4.82 16.82
N TYR A 34 5.02 5.34 15.96
CA TYR A 34 6.24 4.66 15.55
C TYR A 34 7.22 4.49 16.73
N LEU A 35 7.33 5.49 17.61
CA LEU A 35 8.09 5.39 18.87
C LEU A 35 7.53 4.31 19.78
N GLN A 36 6.20 4.26 19.98
CA GLN A 36 5.55 3.25 20.79
C GLN A 36 5.78 1.82 20.27
N LEU A 37 5.73 1.63 18.94
CA LEU A 37 5.97 0.34 18.30
C LEU A 37 7.41 -0.18 18.52
N ASN A 38 8.36 0.73 18.70
CA ASN A 38 9.78 0.42 18.83
C ASN A 38 10.31 0.58 20.28
N ASP A 39 9.42 0.48 21.28
CA ASP A 39 9.75 0.64 22.71
C ASP A 39 10.50 1.95 23.04
N GLY A 40 10.27 3.01 22.25
CA GLY A 40 10.95 4.31 22.37
C GLY A 40 12.42 4.31 21.91
N LYS A 41 12.96 3.19 21.40
CA LYS A 41 14.40 3.02 21.09
C LYS A 41 14.78 3.32 19.64
N ILE A 42 14.29 4.44 19.10
CA ILE A 42 14.62 4.83 17.72
C ILE A 42 16.01 5.47 17.63
N PHE A 43 16.42 6.19 18.67
CA PHE A 43 17.62 7.03 18.68
C PHE A 43 18.90 6.30 19.13
N GLU A 44 18.83 4.99 19.38
CA GLU A 44 20.02 4.16 19.51
C GLU A 44 20.54 3.82 18.10
N ASN A 45 21.84 4.01 17.86
CA ASN A 45 22.50 3.98 16.53
C ASN A 45 22.12 2.80 15.61
N VAL A 46 21.64 1.68 16.17
CA VAL A 46 21.25 0.48 15.44
C VAL A 46 19.92 0.64 14.66
N ASN A 47 19.00 1.50 15.12
CA ASN A 47 17.69 1.69 14.48
C ASN A 47 17.63 2.86 13.48
N SER A 48 18.58 3.81 13.55
CA SER A 48 18.66 4.95 12.62
C SER A 48 18.76 4.51 11.15
N ASN A 49 19.47 3.41 10.87
CA ASN A 49 19.61 2.88 9.51
C ASN A 49 18.32 2.31 8.91
N ARG A 50 17.30 2.04 9.73
CA ARG A 50 16.00 1.52 9.28
C ARG A 50 14.97 2.63 9.04
N LEU A 51 15.31 3.87 9.35
CA LEU A 51 14.42 5.00 9.14
C LEU A 51 14.37 5.36 7.66
N PHE A 52 13.17 5.68 7.18
CA PHE A 52 12.99 6.25 5.86
C PHE A 52 13.76 7.57 5.73
N HIS A 53 14.85 7.59 4.95
CA HIS A 53 15.68 8.78 4.79
C HIS A 53 15.99 9.14 3.34
N SER A 54 15.89 8.19 2.40
CA SER A 54 16.17 8.42 0.97
C SER A 54 15.20 7.64 0.10
N ILE A 55 14.64 8.29 -0.93
CA ILE A 55 13.79 7.60 -1.92
C ILE A 55 14.58 6.56 -2.70
N GLU A 56 15.80 6.91 -3.12
CA GLU A 56 16.65 6.04 -3.93
C GLU A 56 17.06 4.79 -3.15
N GLU A 57 17.52 4.95 -1.91
CA GLU A 57 17.92 3.83 -1.07
C GLU A 57 16.74 2.93 -0.71
N THR A 58 15.57 3.54 -0.42
CA THR A 58 14.34 2.78 -0.13
C THR A 58 13.90 1.96 -1.34
N TRP A 59 13.97 2.54 -2.54
CA TRP A 59 13.66 1.84 -3.79
C TRP A 59 14.61 0.66 -4.03
N GLU A 60 15.92 0.86 -3.86
CA GLU A 60 16.91 -0.21 -4.02
C GLU A 60 16.73 -1.33 -3.00
N HIS A 61 16.42 -0.99 -1.75
CA HIS A 61 16.10 -1.97 -0.70
C HIS A 61 14.88 -2.81 -1.09
N CYS A 62 13.81 -2.19 -1.58
CA CYS A 62 12.62 -2.94 -2.02
C CYS A 62 12.88 -3.92 -3.19
N LEU A 63 13.93 -3.68 -3.97
CA LEU A 63 14.31 -4.55 -5.08
C LEU A 63 15.26 -5.68 -4.69
N THR A 64 15.95 -5.55 -3.56
CA THR A 64 17.06 -6.44 -3.19
C THR A 64 16.80 -7.24 -1.92
N ASP A 65 16.04 -6.71 -0.95
CA ASP A 65 15.72 -7.39 0.31
C ASP A 65 14.36 -8.08 0.24
N THR A 66 14.35 -9.41 0.38
CA THR A 66 13.14 -10.23 0.38
C THR A 66 12.19 -9.97 1.54
N HIS A 67 12.65 -9.26 2.57
CA HIS A 67 11.83 -8.86 3.72
C HIS A 67 11.17 -7.49 3.51
N ASP A 68 11.64 -6.71 2.54
CA ASP A 68 11.18 -5.36 2.28
C ASP A 68 10.42 -5.30 0.95
N VAL A 69 9.15 -5.68 0.99
CA VAL A 69 8.27 -5.64 -0.20
C VAL A 69 7.26 -4.50 -0.11
N LYS A 70 7.60 -3.42 0.59
CA LYS A 70 6.66 -2.31 0.85
C LYS A 70 6.28 -1.61 -0.45
N GLU A 71 4.98 -1.39 -0.62
CA GLU A 71 4.42 -0.59 -1.71
C GLU A 71 4.28 0.88 -1.31
N LEU A 72 4.09 1.75 -2.30
CA LEU A 72 3.89 3.18 -2.07
C LEU A 72 2.54 3.45 -1.39
N ILE A 73 2.52 4.45 -0.51
CA ILE A 73 1.28 4.98 0.11
C ILE A 73 0.74 6.19 -0.67
N PRO A 74 -0.57 6.49 -0.59
CA PRO A 74 -1.18 7.63 -1.30
C PRO A 74 -0.49 8.98 -1.04
N GLU A 75 0.04 9.18 0.17
CA GLU A 75 0.69 10.40 0.62
C GLU A 75 1.86 10.81 -0.27
N LEU A 76 2.56 9.87 -0.92
CA LEU A 76 3.65 10.20 -1.86
C LEU A 76 3.17 10.99 -3.10
N PHE A 77 1.86 11.07 -3.35
CA PHE A 77 1.28 11.74 -4.51
C PHE A 77 0.62 13.08 -4.17
N TYR A 78 0.55 13.47 -2.89
CA TYR A 78 -0.01 14.76 -2.50
C TYR A 78 0.56 15.42 -1.25
N LEU A 79 1.20 14.69 -0.34
CA LEU A 79 1.63 15.19 0.96
C LEU A 79 3.13 15.52 0.94
N THR A 80 3.46 16.79 0.84
CA THR A 80 4.87 17.24 0.77
C THR A 80 5.58 17.17 2.11
N GLU A 81 4.82 17.31 3.19
CA GLU A 81 5.28 17.45 4.57
C GLU A 81 5.96 16.17 5.06
N MET A 82 5.61 15.00 4.51
CA MET A 82 6.24 13.73 4.89
C MET A 82 7.75 13.67 4.55
N PHE A 83 8.21 14.50 3.60
CA PHE A 83 9.61 14.56 3.18
C PHE A 83 10.43 15.59 3.96
N LEU A 84 9.76 16.44 4.74
CA LEU A 84 10.36 17.55 5.44
C LEU A 84 10.49 17.22 6.91
N PHE A 85 11.68 17.41 7.47
CA PHE A 85 11.90 17.33 8.89
C PHE A 85 11.56 18.68 9.52
N ASN A 86 10.57 18.70 10.41
CA ASN A 86 10.21 19.88 11.17
C ASN A 86 10.64 19.69 12.63
N GLU A 87 11.64 20.46 13.03
CA GLU A 87 12.15 20.49 14.42
C GLU A 87 11.08 20.87 15.45
N ASN A 88 9.98 21.53 15.03
CA ASN A 88 8.88 21.96 15.89
C ASN A 88 7.69 20.99 15.95
N ASN A 89 7.57 20.04 15.01
CA ASN A 89 6.45 19.09 14.96
C ASN A 89 6.82 17.69 15.45
N CYS A 90 8.10 17.36 15.56
CA CYS A 90 8.52 16.15 16.26
C CYS A 90 8.58 16.49 17.75
N CYS A 91 7.93 15.65 18.57
CA CYS A 91 7.96 15.72 20.03
C CYS A 91 9.34 16.12 20.57
N GLU A 92 9.36 16.84 21.69
CA GLU A 92 10.48 17.59 22.31
C GLU A 92 11.81 16.80 22.49
N GLU A 93 11.80 15.50 22.21
CA GLU A 93 12.95 14.58 22.11
C GLU A 93 13.58 14.57 20.70
N LYS A 94 14.29 15.66 20.42
CA LYS A 94 15.62 15.73 19.78
C LYS A 94 16.06 14.61 18.82
N ASN A 95 16.33 15.04 17.58
CA ASN A 95 17.31 14.50 16.62
C ASN A 95 17.06 13.06 16.16
N LEU A 96 16.74 12.86 14.87
CA LEU A 96 16.47 11.55 14.24
C LEU A 96 17.64 10.54 14.25
N GLY A 97 18.71 10.84 14.99
CA GLY A 97 19.91 10.02 15.07
C GLY A 97 20.92 10.35 13.98
N ILE A 98 22.06 9.69 14.10
CA ILE A 98 23.11 9.65 13.11
C ILE A 98 23.17 8.21 12.62
N ARG A 99 23.24 8.05 11.30
CA ARG A 99 23.42 6.74 10.65
C ARG A 99 24.83 6.22 10.89
N GLU A 100 25.04 4.93 10.61
CA GLU A 100 26.38 4.31 10.71
C GLU A 100 27.40 4.94 9.75
N ASP A 101 26.94 5.51 8.63
CA ASP A 101 27.76 6.26 7.67
C ASP A 101 28.16 7.66 8.18
N GLY A 102 27.69 8.07 9.36
CA GLY A 102 27.95 9.37 9.97
C GLY A 102 27.00 10.48 9.54
N ASN A 103 26.02 10.20 8.66
CA ASN A 103 25.06 11.20 8.20
C ASN A 103 23.94 11.39 9.22
N LYS A 104 23.64 12.65 9.55
CA LYS A 104 22.49 13.01 10.39
C LYS A 104 21.21 12.83 9.59
N ILE A 105 20.20 12.21 10.20
CA ILE A 105 18.89 12.05 9.56
C ILE A 105 18.10 13.35 9.69
N GLY A 106 17.60 13.85 8.56
CA GLY A 106 16.83 15.10 8.47
C GLY A 106 15.74 14.98 7.41
N ASN A 107 15.65 15.98 6.52
CA ASN A 107 14.80 15.89 5.33
C ASN A 107 15.13 14.63 4.53
N VAL A 108 14.11 14.08 3.86
CA VAL A 108 14.31 12.93 2.97
C VAL A 108 15.17 13.35 1.79
N ILE A 109 16.16 12.52 1.45
CA ILE A 109 16.98 12.66 0.25
C ILE A 109 16.11 12.32 -0.95
N LEU A 110 15.78 13.35 -1.72
CA LEU A 110 14.97 13.24 -2.93
C LEU A 110 15.85 13.00 -4.15
N PRO A 111 15.32 12.37 -5.21
CA PRO A 111 16.04 12.21 -6.47
C PRO A 111 16.52 13.55 -7.04
N LYS A 112 17.63 13.54 -7.78
CA LYS A 112 18.26 14.74 -8.34
C LYS A 112 17.31 15.61 -9.17
N TRP A 113 16.36 15.00 -9.88
CA TRP A 113 15.38 15.71 -10.70
C TRP A 113 14.38 16.56 -9.89
N ALA A 114 14.21 16.29 -8.59
CA ALA A 114 13.36 17.09 -7.71
C ALA A 114 14.07 18.36 -7.21
N ASN A 115 15.37 18.53 -7.47
CA ASN A 115 16.18 19.71 -7.08
C ASN A 115 16.06 20.05 -5.58
N GLY A 116 15.94 19.03 -4.72
CA GLY A 116 15.81 19.19 -3.27
C GLY A 116 14.47 19.77 -2.80
N LYS A 117 13.47 19.88 -3.68
CA LYS A 117 12.13 20.40 -3.35
C LYS A 117 11.10 19.28 -3.29
N ALA A 118 10.47 19.10 -2.13
CA ALA A 118 9.43 18.10 -1.94
C ALA A 118 8.22 18.36 -2.85
N GLU A 119 7.90 19.62 -3.12
CA GLU A 119 6.80 20.01 -3.99
C GLU A 119 7.00 19.54 -5.43
N GLU A 120 8.23 19.64 -5.96
CA GLU A 120 8.52 19.15 -7.30
C GLU A 120 8.51 17.61 -7.37
N PHE A 121 8.97 16.93 -6.30
CA PHE A 121 8.84 15.48 -6.17
C PHE A 121 7.39 15.01 -6.30
N VAL A 122 6.52 15.53 -5.41
CA VAL A 122 5.09 15.18 -5.37
C VAL A 122 4.38 15.53 -6.68
N LYS A 123 4.68 16.70 -7.24
CA LYS A 123 4.10 17.15 -8.51
C LYS A 123 4.45 16.23 -9.68
N ILE A 124 5.68 15.74 -9.77
CA ILE A 124 6.09 14.81 -10.81
C ILE A 124 5.49 13.43 -10.58
N HIS A 125 5.44 12.95 -9.32
CA HIS A 125 4.74 11.71 -8.97
C HIS A 125 3.26 11.74 -9.37
N ARG A 126 2.55 12.84 -9.09
CA ARG A 126 1.16 13.02 -9.53
C ARG A 126 1.04 13.01 -11.04
N LYS A 127 1.91 13.73 -11.75
CA LYS A 127 1.92 13.71 -13.22
C LYS A 127 2.19 12.32 -13.80
N ALA A 128 3.04 11.53 -13.15
CA ALA A 128 3.29 10.16 -13.58
C ALA A 128 2.04 9.28 -13.40
N LEU A 129 1.32 9.45 -12.29
CA LEU A 129 0.04 8.78 -12.03
C LEU A 129 -1.07 9.21 -13.00
N GLU A 130 -1.03 10.46 -13.48
CA GLU A 130 -1.96 11.01 -14.47
C GLU A 130 -1.49 10.82 -15.92
N SER A 131 -0.32 10.23 -16.13
CA SER A 131 0.24 10.04 -17.47
C SER A 131 -0.42 8.88 -18.20
N ASP A 132 -0.22 8.82 -19.52
CA ASP A 132 -0.72 7.71 -20.36
C ASP A 132 -0.18 6.33 -19.92
N LEU A 133 0.90 6.28 -19.12
CA LEU A 133 1.43 5.04 -18.55
C LEU A 133 0.54 4.48 -17.43
N ALA A 134 -0.21 5.33 -16.75
CA ALA A 134 -1.11 5.00 -15.64
C ALA A 134 -2.58 5.27 -16.01
N GLN A 135 -2.94 4.94 -17.26
CA GLN A 135 -4.29 5.16 -17.77
C GLN A 135 -5.31 4.26 -17.05
N VAL A 136 -6.46 4.84 -16.72
CA VAL A 136 -7.64 4.06 -16.31
C VAL A 136 -8.01 3.09 -17.43
N ARG A 137 -7.77 1.80 -17.19
CA ARG A 137 -8.07 0.74 -18.17
C ARG A 137 -9.57 0.50 -18.30
N GLN A 138 -10.30 0.55 -17.19
CA GLN A 138 -11.70 0.20 -17.15
C GLN A 138 -12.39 0.86 -15.96
N VAL A 139 -13.64 1.26 -16.17
CA VAL A 139 -14.56 1.68 -15.11
C VAL A 139 -15.66 0.64 -15.03
N ILE A 140 -15.92 0.13 -13.83
CA ILE A 140 -16.94 -0.89 -13.58
C ILE A 140 -18.01 -0.32 -12.65
N TYR A 141 -19.26 -0.70 -12.89
CA TYR A 141 -20.41 -0.31 -12.08
C TYR A 141 -21.05 -1.57 -11.51
N GLY A 142 -21.45 -1.55 -10.24
CA GLY A 142 -22.08 -2.72 -9.62
C GLY A 142 -22.63 -2.49 -8.22
N HIS A 143 -21.96 -1.65 -7.42
CA HIS A 143 -22.46 -1.28 -6.10
C HIS A 143 -23.52 -0.19 -6.15
N GLY A 144 -24.45 -0.23 -5.20
CA GLY A 144 -25.49 0.78 -5.00
C GLY A 144 -25.03 1.97 -4.15
N ASP A 145 -23.89 1.85 -3.48
CA ASP A 145 -23.30 2.88 -2.63
C ASP A 145 -21.76 2.83 -2.68
N VAL A 146 -21.09 3.70 -1.91
CA VAL A 146 -19.63 3.86 -1.85
C VAL A 146 -18.94 2.52 -1.56
N VAL A 147 -17.96 2.17 -2.40
CA VAL A 147 -17.05 1.05 -2.16
C VAL A 147 -16.11 1.43 -1.02
N THR A 148 -16.16 0.66 0.06
CA THR A 148 -15.43 0.92 1.31
C THR A 148 -14.13 0.12 1.41
N CYS A 149 -14.06 -1.03 0.73
CA CYS A 149 -12.86 -1.88 0.72
C CYS A 149 -12.77 -2.73 -0.55
N LEU A 150 -11.55 -3.11 -0.91
CA LEU A 150 -11.22 -3.95 -2.06
C LEU A 150 -10.21 -5.01 -1.61
N ALA A 151 -10.34 -6.23 -2.14
CA ALA A 151 -9.35 -7.28 -1.99
C ALA A 151 -9.15 -8.00 -3.32
N ARG A 152 -7.96 -8.52 -3.55
CA ARG A 152 -7.64 -9.34 -4.71
C ARG A 152 -7.15 -10.70 -4.24
N SER A 153 -7.57 -11.75 -4.92
CA SER A 153 -7.17 -13.11 -4.59
C SER A 153 -5.70 -13.34 -4.92
N GLU A 154 -5.15 -14.39 -4.33
CA GLU A 154 -3.84 -14.89 -4.71
C GLU A 154 -3.84 -15.18 -6.23
N THR A 155 -2.69 -14.97 -6.86
CA THR A 155 -2.49 -15.17 -8.29
C THR A 155 -1.25 -16.01 -8.50
N THR A 156 -1.37 -17.12 -9.23
CA THR A 156 -0.21 -17.79 -9.83
C THR A 156 0.19 -17.04 -11.11
N LEU A 157 1.49 -17.06 -11.45
CA LEU A 157 1.98 -16.35 -12.64
C LEU A 157 1.13 -16.72 -13.87
N PHE A 158 0.62 -15.69 -14.56
CA PHE A 158 -0.23 -15.79 -15.76
C PHE A 158 -1.65 -16.36 -15.55
N ALA A 159 -2.12 -16.53 -14.31
CA ALA A 159 -3.48 -16.96 -14.04
C ALA A 159 -4.44 -15.80 -13.72
N ASP A 160 -5.68 -15.94 -14.18
CA ASP A 160 -6.78 -15.02 -13.82
C ASP A 160 -6.97 -14.98 -12.29
N SER A 161 -7.47 -13.85 -11.80
CA SER A 161 -7.64 -13.61 -10.36
C SER A 161 -9.03 -13.06 -10.06
N TYR A 162 -9.45 -13.17 -8.81
CA TYR A 162 -10.70 -12.58 -8.35
C TYR A 162 -10.44 -11.27 -7.62
N ILE A 163 -11.28 -10.28 -7.88
CA ILE A 163 -11.32 -9.06 -7.09
C ILE A 163 -12.64 -9.07 -6.34
N ALA A 164 -12.60 -8.82 -5.04
CA ALA A 164 -13.76 -8.61 -4.20
C ALA A 164 -13.85 -7.11 -3.86
N SER A 165 -15.05 -6.55 -3.91
CA SER A 165 -15.35 -5.19 -3.46
C SER A 165 -16.45 -5.21 -2.42
N GLY A 166 -16.25 -4.52 -1.30
CA GLY A 166 -17.23 -4.33 -0.23
C GLY A 166 -17.74 -2.90 -0.24
N SER A 167 -19.00 -2.70 0.11
CA SER A 167 -19.64 -1.38 0.03
C SER A 167 -20.52 -1.07 1.25
N ALA A 168 -20.85 0.22 1.38
CA ALA A 168 -21.86 0.73 2.30
C ALA A 168 -23.29 0.22 1.98
N ASP A 169 -23.52 -0.32 0.79
CA ASP A 169 -24.77 -1.00 0.42
C ASP A 169 -24.97 -2.37 1.10
N CYS A 170 -24.08 -2.75 2.02
CA CYS A 170 -24.07 -4.02 2.76
C CYS A 170 -23.84 -5.26 1.88
N THR A 171 -23.29 -5.09 0.67
CA THR A 171 -22.97 -6.19 -0.24
C THR A 171 -21.47 -6.33 -0.48
N VAL A 172 -21.08 -7.56 -0.84
CA VAL A 172 -19.75 -7.85 -1.38
C VAL A 172 -19.91 -8.34 -2.81
N VAL A 173 -19.27 -7.69 -3.77
CA VAL A 173 -19.32 -8.07 -5.19
C VAL A 173 -18.01 -8.72 -5.59
N LEU A 174 -18.11 -9.88 -6.25
CA LEU A 174 -16.97 -10.61 -6.81
C LEU A 174 -16.85 -10.33 -8.30
N TRP A 175 -15.63 -10.05 -8.73
CA TRP A 175 -15.26 -9.73 -10.09
C TRP A 175 -14.19 -10.69 -10.57
N HIS A 176 -14.29 -11.12 -11.83
CA HIS A 176 -13.27 -11.94 -12.46
C HIS A 176 -12.31 -11.04 -13.23
N PHE A 177 -11.06 -10.94 -12.78
CA PHE A 177 -10.02 -10.16 -13.43
C PHE A 177 -9.17 -11.06 -14.33
N SER A 178 -9.22 -10.82 -15.63
CA SER A 178 -8.44 -11.58 -16.60
C SER A 178 -7.06 -10.98 -16.80
N GLN A 179 -6.00 -11.78 -16.60
CA GLN A 179 -4.62 -11.30 -16.82
C GLN A 179 -4.31 -11.11 -18.31
N ASN A 180 -4.95 -11.89 -19.17
CA ASN A 180 -4.74 -11.82 -20.62
C ASN A 180 -5.16 -10.47 -21.19
N THR A 181 -6.28 -9.92 -20.70
CA THR A 181 -6.78 -8.60 -21.14
C THR A 181 -6.35 -7.47 -20.19
N GLY A 182 -6.01 -7.80 -18.94
CA GLY A 182 -5.79 -6.84 -17.88
C GLY A 182 -7.05 -6.04 -17.55
N THR A 183 -8.23 -6.67 -17.61
CA THR A 183 -9.54 -6.05 -17.35
C THR A 183 -10.47 -7.01 -16.62
N ILE A 184 -11.51 -6.48 -15.98
CA ILE A 184 -12.63 -7.26 -15.46
C ILE A 184 -13.40 -7.85 -16.63
N ALA A 185 -13.52 -9.17 -16.61
CA ALA A 185 -14.16 -9.96 -17.63
C ALA A 185 -15.69 -9.83 -17.59
N GLY A 186 -16.31 -9.99 -18.76
CA GLY A 186 -17.75 -10.11 -18.90
C GLY A 186 -18.26 -11.52 -18.59
N GLU A 187 -19.51 -11.77 -18.97
CA GLU A 187 -20.20 -13.03 -18.73
C GLU A 187 -19.44 -14.23 -19.33
N PHE A 188 -18.94 -14.09 -20.56
CA PHE A 188 -18.30 -15.18 -21.32
C PHE A 188 -16.77 -15.05 -21.39
N ASN A 189 -16.17 -14.14 -20.60
CA ASN A 189 -14.73 -13.85 -20.62
C ASN A 189 -14.19 -13.50 -22.02
N SER A 190 -15.00 -12.87 -22.87
CA SER A 190 -14.59 -12.46 -24.21
C SER A 190 -14.05 -11.03 -24.23
N VAL A 191 -13.10 -10.76 -25.13
CA VAL A 191 -12.50 -9.43 -25.28
C VAL A 191 -13.55 -8.44 -25.79
N GLY A 192 -13.69 -7.30 -25.11
CA GLY A 192 -14.61 -6.22 -25.51
C GLY A 192 -16.01 -6.33 -24.90
N GLU A 193 -16.28 -7.34 -24.08
CA GLU A 193 -17.52 -7.41 -23.29
C GLU A 193 -17.53 -6.35 -22.18
N LEU A 194 -18.74 -5.97 -21.79
CA LEU A 194 -18.93 -5.15 -20.60
C LEU A 194 -18.61 -5.99 -19.35
N PRO A 195 -17.96 -5.39 -18.33
CA PRO A 195 -17.65 -6.07 -17.09
C PRO A 195 -18.94 -6.44 -16.35
N VAL A 196 -19.03 -7.69 -15.88
CA VAL A 196 -20.19 -8.18 -15.13
C VAL A 196 -19.72 -8.76 -13.80
N PRO A 197 -20.42 -8.49 -12.69
CA PRO A 197 -20.12 -9.14 -11.42
C PRO A 197 -20.33 -10.65 -11.55
N ARG A 198 -19.34 -11.43 -11.11
CA ARG A 198 -19.43 -12.91 -11.11
C ARG A 198 -20.40 -13.39 -10.03
N ALA A 199 -20.44 -12.69 -8.90
CA ALA A 199 -21.40 -12.92 -7.83
C ALA A 199 -21.62 -11.65 -7.02
N ILE A 200 -22.82 -11.52 -6.46
CA ILE A 200 -23.16 -10.49 -5.48
C ILE A 200 -23.53 -11.23 -4.19
N LEU A 201 -22.68 -11.12 -3.18
CA LEU A 201 -22.84 -11.73 -1.89
C LEU A 201 -23.63 -10.77 -1.00
N THR A 202 -24.72 -11.26 -0.44
CA THR A 202 -25.64 -10.51 0.43
C THR A 202 -25.78 -11.23 1.76
N GLY A 203 -26.08 -10.48 2.82
CA GLY A 203 -26.30 -11.06 4.16
C GLY A 203 -25.82 -10.19 5.32
N HIS A 204 -24.99 -9.18 5.06
CA HIS A 204 -24.66 -8.18 6.08
C HIS A 204 -25.83 -7.21 6.26
N GLU A 205 -26.06 -6.80 7.50
CA GLU A 205 -27.03 -5.75 7.87
C GLU A 205 -26.35 -4.40 8.15
N ALA A 206 -25.02 -4.36 8.00
CA ALA A 206 -24.18 -3.20 8.27
C ALA A 206 -23.13 -3.01 7.16
N VAL A 207 -22.50 -1.84 7.16
CA VAL A 207 -21.54 -1.42 6.14
C VAL A 207 -20.34 -2.36 6.17
N ILE A 208 -19.93 -2.85 4.99
CA ILE A 208 -18.71 -3.66 4.88
C ILE A 208 -17.50 -2.74 5.15
N THR A 209 -16.56 -3.19 5.98
CA THR A 209 -15.39 -2.39 6.39
C THR A 209 -14.07 -3.05 6.01
N ALA A 210 -14.04 -4.37 5.91
CA ALA A 210 -12.86 -5.13 5.53
C ALA A 210 -13.29 -6.38 4.76
N ILE A 211 -12.48 -6.77 3.77
CA ILE A 211 -12.68 -8.01 3.02
C ILE A 211 -11.34 -8.67 2.74
N THR A 212 -11.35 -10.00 2.64
CA THR A 212 -10.26 -10.79 2.06
C THR A 212 -10.86 -11.90 1.21
N VAL A 213 -10.14 -12.30 0.16
CA VAL A 213 -10.58 -13.33 -0.78
C VAL A 213 -9.43 -14.31 -1.02
N SER A 214 -9.72 -15.61 -0.92
CA SER A 214 -8.78 -16.68 -1.26
C SER A 214 -9.38 -17.52 -2.39
N ALA A 215 -8.73 -17.47 -3.57
CA ALA A 215 -9.21 -18.22 -4.73
C ALA A 215 -8.91 -19.71 -4.59
N GLU A 216 -7.79 -20.07 -3.97
CA GLU A 216 -7.38 -21.46 -3.72
C GLU A 216 -8.40 -22.20 -2.85
N HIS A 217 -8.90 -21.53 -1.80
CA HIS A 217 -9.85 -22.11 -0.86
C HIS A 217 -11.31 -21.86 -1.25
N GLY A 218 -11.57 -21.02 -2.26
CA GLY A 218 -12.92 -20.59 -2.63
C GLY A 218 -13.63 -19.80 -1.52
N LEU A 219 -12.86 -19.01 -0.73
CA LEU A 219 -13.36 -18.30 0.44
C LEU A 219 -13.37 -16.79 0.22
N VAL A 220 -14.41 -16.15 0.75
CA VAL A 220 -14.49 -14.69 0.91
C VAL A 220 -14.89 -14.41 2.34
N ILE A 221 -14.05 -13.67 3.05
CA ILE A 221 -14.32 -13.25 4.42
C ILE A 221 -14.57 -11.75 4.40
N SER A 222 -15.65 -11.32 5.02
CA SER A 222 -16.06 -9.92 5.09
C SER A 222 -16.40 -9.54 6.52
N GLY A 223 -15.93 -8.37 6.95
CA GLY A 223 -16.23 -7.77 8.24
C GLY A 223 -17.09 -6.54 8.05
N ALA A 224 -18.14 -6.41 8.86
CA ALA A 224 -19.03 -5.26 8.91
C ALA A 224 -19.08 -4.67 10.32
N LYS A 225 -19.38 -3.37 10.43
CA LYS A 225 -19.48 -2.66 11.70
C LYS A 225 -20.72 -1.79 11.74
#